data_AF-A0A1A8SN98-F1
#
_entry.id   AF-A0A1A8SN98-F1
#
_cell.length_a   1.000
_cell.length_b   1.000
_cell.length_c   1.000
_cell.angle_alpha   90.00
_cell.angle_beta   90.00
_cell.angle_gamma   90.00
#
_symmetry.space_group_name_H-M   'P 1'
#
loop_
_entity.id
_entity.type
_entity.pdbx_description
1 polymer ?
#
loop_
_entity_poly.entity_id
_entity_poly.type
_entity_poly.pdbx_seq_one_letter_code
_entity_poly.pdbx_strand_id
1 'polypeptide(L)' 'DWVGPLTRSSRGNKYILTVTCAFTKWVECLPAPNDMAQTTAIL' A
#
# COMPACT_ATOMS: atom_id res chain seq x y z
N ASP A 1 3.09 -6.14 -1.71
CA ASP A 1 3.81 -6.14 -0.43
C ASP A 1 3.53 -4.84 0.31
N TRP A 2 3.80 -4.76 1.60
CA TRP A 2 3.62 -3.55 2.39
C TRP A 2 4.95 -2.81 2.58
N VAL A 3 4.94 -1.50 2.34
CA VAL A 3 6.08 -0.62 2.56
C VAL A 3 5.74 0.34 3.68
N GLY A 4 6.45 0.24 4.81
CA GLY A 4 6.30 1.17 5.93
C GLY A 4 6.67 0.55 7.29
N PRO A 5 6.50 1.31 8.37
CA PRO A 5 5.88 2.64 8.43
C PRO A 5 6.77 3.76 7.88
N LEU A 6 6.18 4.66 7.08
CA LEU A 6 6.79 5.86 6.51
C LEU A 6 6.38 7.11 7.29
N THR A 7 7.02 8.24 6.97
CA THR A 7 6.57 9.56 7.45
C THR A 7 5.11 9.78 7.04
N ARG A 8 4.30 10.25 7.99
CA ARG A 8 2.87 10.42 7.78
C ARG A 8 2.63 11.49 6.73
N SER A 9 1.94 11.12 5.65
CA SER A 9 1.51 12.07 4.62
C SER A 9 0.49 13.08 5.18
N SER A 10 0.28 14.18 4.45
CA SER A 10 -0.78 15.17 4.77
C SER A 10 -2.18 14.56 4.86
N ARG A 11 -2.43 13.48 4.11
CA ARG A 11 -3.69 12.72 4.13
C ARG A 11 -3.76 11.63 5.21
N GLY A 12 -2.72 11.50 6.03
CA GLY A 12 -2.69 10.59 7.16
C GLY A 12 -2.20 9.17 6.87
N ASN A 13 -1.85 8.85 5.62
CA ASN A 13 -1.29 7.56 5.22
C ASN A 13 0.14 7.41 5.76
N LYS A 14 0.48 6.19 6.20
CA LYS A 14 1.78 5.80 6.76
C LYS A 14 2.39 4.59 6.05
N TYR A 15 1.64 3.93 5.17
CA TYR A 15 2.06 2.73 4.46
C TYR A 15 1.76 2.88 2.97
N ILE A 16 2.43 2.07 2.16
CA ILE A 16 2.12 1.89 0.73
C ILE A 16 1.94 0.39 0.49
N LEU A 17 0.81 0.00 -0.08
CA LEU A 17 0.58 -1.34 -0.61
C LEU A 17 1.11 -1.37 -2.04
N THR A 18 2.09 -2.24 -2.31
CA THR A 18 2.59 -2.52 -3.64
C THR A 18 1.88 -3.73 -4.21
N VAL A 19 1.28 -3.61 -5.39
CA VAL A 19 0.64 -4.73 -6.09
C VAL A 19 1.39 -4.94 -7.39
N THR A 20 1.91 -6.15 -7.59
CA THR A 20 2.64 -6.50 -8.81
C THR A 20 1.85 -7.48 -9.64
N CYS A 21 1.52 -7.12 -10.87
CA CYS A 21 0.94 -8.06 -11.82
C CYS A 21 1.95 -9.17 -12.12
N ALA A 22 1.57 -10.43 -11.85
CA ALA A 22 2.49 -11.56 -12.00
C ALA A 22 2.93 -11.80 -13.46
N PHE A 23 2.10 -11.43 -14.43
CA PHE A 23 2.36 -11.60 -15.86
C PHE A 23 3.21 -10.46 -16.43
N THR A 24 2.71 -9.23 -16.37
CA THR A 24 3.39 -8.06 -16.97
C THR A 24 4.53 -7.51 -16.12
N LYS A 25 4.61 -7.91 -14.85
CA LYS A 25 5.47 -7.30 -13.83
C LYS A 25 5.19 -5.81 -13.59
N TRP A 26 4.03 -5.32 -14.04
CA TRP A 26 3.58 -3.96 -13.72
C TRP A 26 3.35 -3.81 -12.23
N VAL A 27 3.84 -2.71 -11.65
CA VAL A 27 3.76 -2.42 -10.22
C VAL A 27 2.83 -1.23 -10.00
N GLU A 28 1.84 -1.40 -9.13
CA GLU A 28 0.96 -0.35 -8.64
C GLU A 28 1.23 -0.07 -7.17
N CYS A 29 1.16 1.20 -6.78
CA CYS A 29 1.45 1.66 -5.42
C CYS A 29 0.25 2.40 -4.85
N LEU A 30 -0.36 1.85 -3.81
CA LEU A 30 -1.58 2.37 -3.18
C LEU A 30 -1.26 2.89 -1.77
N PRO A 31 -1.54 4.16 -1.44
CA PRO A 31 -1.25 4.70 -0.12
C PRO A 31 -2.29 4.21 0.91
N ALA A 32 -1.83 3.81 2.10
CA ALA A 32 -2.70 3.27 3.15
C ALA A 32 -2.40 3.86 4.54
N PRO A 33 -3.40 3.92 5.44
CA PRO A 33 -3.22 4.36 6.82
C PRO A 33 -2.54 3.31 7.70
N ASN A 34 -2.73 2.01 7.42
CA ASN A 34 -2.17 0.86 8.15
C ASN A 34 -2.00 -0.35 7.21
N ASP A 35 -1.38 -1.41 7.70
CA ASP A 35 -1.05 -2.67 7.00
C ASP A 35 -1.99 -3.84 7.33
N MET A 36 -3.19 -3.55 7.87
CA MET A 36 -4.14 -4.58 8.30
C MET A 36 -4.82 -5.28 7.12
N ALA A 37 -5.18 -6.56 7.30
CA ALA A 37 -5.87 -7.35 6.28
C ALA A 37 -7.19 -6.72 5.79
N GLN A 38 -7.93 -6.04 6.67
CA GLN A 38 -9.14 -5.31 6.31
C GLN A 38 -8.85 -4.16 5.33
N THR A 39 -7.74 -3.44 5.54
CA THR A 39 -7.29 -2.36 4.66
C THR A 39 -6.84 -2.91 3.30
N THR A 40 -6.18 -4.08 3.28
CA THR A 40 -5.84 -4.76 2.03
C THR A 40 -7.07 -5.15 1.21
N ALA A 41 -8.17 -5.53 1.85
CA ALA A 41 -9.36 -6.01 1.14
C ALA A 41 -10.15 -4.90 0.42
N ILE A 42 -9.93 -3.63 0.81
CA ILE A 42 -10.66 -2.47 0.27
C ILE A 42 -9.80 -1.58 -0.65
N LEU A 43 -8.50 -1.88 -0.77
CA LEU A 43 -7.54 -1.20 -1.65
C LEU A 43 -7.34 -2.00 -2.93
#